data_AF-A0A8T6TMB7-F1
#
_entry.id   AF-A0A8T6TMB7-F1
#
_cell.length_a   1.000
_cell.length_b   1.000
_cell.length_c   1.000
_cell.angle_alpha   90.00
_cell.angle_beta   90.00
_cell.angle_gamma   90.00
#
_symmetry.space_group_name_H-M   'P 1'
#
loop_
_entity.id
_entity.type
_entity.pdbx_description
1 polymer ?
#
loop_
_entity_poly.entity_id
_entity_poly.type
_entity_poly.pdbx_seq_one_letter_code
_entity_poly.pdbx_strand_id
1 'polypeptide(L)'
;LGQIMEEFNLGPNGAQVVAADMMAIQSQDIADAVNELEADYVLYDVPGQLELFAFRSSSKRIMENMGGRMPVLAYLMDPMLVATPNGYVTSMLLGATVKFRFDVPMLYLLSKCDLMEDVVRANVMAWNEDVWRLQSDLWEGEPTAASTFSTDLLEGMSEFGAASQLIPVSSASGEGLEDLYSTVQLLYAGGDDLERR
;
A
#
# COMPACT_ATOMS: atom_id res chain seq x y z
N LEU A 1 -7.47 -16.79 16.04
CA LEU A 1 -8.77 -16.08 15.97
C LEU A 1 -9.91 -16.84 16.64
N GLY A 2 -10.20 -18.10 16.28
CA GLY A 2 -11.27 -18.89 16.92
C GLY A 2 -11.18 -18.96 18.45
N GLN A 3 -9.98 -19.18 19.00
CA GLN A 3 -9.74 -19.16 20.44
C GLN A 3 -10.07 -17.80 21.09
N ILE A 4 -9.69 -16.68 20.46
CA ILE A 4 -10.01 -15.33 20.96
C ILE A 4 -11.52 -15.07 20.91
N MET A 5 -12.20 -15.55 19.85
CA MET A 5 -13.66 -15.45 19.75
C MET A 5 -14.36 -16.20 20.88
N GLU A 6 -13.91 -17.41 21.19
CA GLU A 6 -14.46 -18.23 22.28
C GLU A 6 -14.15 -17.63 23.67
N GLU A 7 -12.89 -17.26 23.91
CA GLU A 7 -12.42 -16.76 25.21
C GLU A 7 -13.04 -15.40 25.57
N PHE A 8 -13.13 -14.48 24.61
CA PHE A 8 -13.65 -13.13 24.83
C PHE A 8 -15.13 -12.97 24.43
N ASN A 9 -15.78 -14.04 23.97
CA ASN A 9 -17.16 -14.05 23.47
C ASN A 9 -17.40 -12.97 22.38
N LEU A 10 -16.53 -12.95 21.38
CA LEU A 10 -16.53 -11.93 20.31
C LEU A 10 -16.93 -12.52 18.96
N GLY A 11 -17.56 -11.68 18.13
CA GLY A 11 -17.68 -11.94 16.69
C GLY A 11 -16.33 -11.78 15.96
N PRO A 12 -16.26 -12.16 14.66
CA PRO A 12 -15.01 -12.17 13.90
C PRO A 12 -14.24 -10.84 13.91
N ASN A 13 -14.93 -9.71 13.65
CA ASN A 13 -14.29 -8.39 13.65
C ASN A 13 -13.76 -8.00 15.03
N GLY A 14 -14.51 -8.30 16.10
CA GLY A 14 -14.08 -8.03 17.48
C GLY A 14 -12.82 -8.83 17.85
N ALA A 15 -12.78 -10.11 17.45
CA ALA A 15 -11.62 -10.94 17.69
C ALA A 15 -10.38 -10.49 16.88
N GLN A 16 -10.56 -9.96 15.68
CA GLN A 16 -9.45 -9.37 14.92
C GLN A 16 -8.89 -8.11 15.59
N VAL A 17 -9.76 -7.27 16.16
CA VAL A 17 -9.32 -6.10 16.93
C VAL A 17 -8.52 -6.52 18.15
N VAL A 18 -9.03 -7.47 18.96
CA VAL A 18 -8.30 -7.98 20.13
C VAL A 18 -6.98 -8.64 19.74
N ALA A 19 -6.96 -9.41 18.65
CA ALA A 19 -5.73 -9.99 18.13
C ALA A 19 -4.71 -8.91 17.75
N ALA A 20 -5.14 -7.82 17.10
CA ALA A 20 -4.28 -6.70 16.76
C ALA A 20 -3.71 -6.05 18.03
N ASP A 21 -4.53 -5.80 19.05
CA ASP A 21 -4.07 -5.21 20.31
C ASP A 21 -3.07 -6.12 21.05
N MET A 22 -3.30 -7.44 21.04
CA MET A 22 -2.34 -8.42 21.57
C MET A 22 -1.01 -8.42 20.81
N MET A 23 -1.04 -8.35 19.48
CA MET A 23 0.18 -8.21 18.66
C MET A 23 0.91 -6.90 18.95
N ALA A 24 0.18 -5.82 19.23
CA ALA A 24 0.78 -4.54 19.61
C ALA A 24 1.55 -4.64 20.93
N ILE A 25 1.05 -5.42 21.90
CA ILE A 25 1.71 -5.68 23.19
C ILE A 25 2.98 -6.52 22.98
N GLN A 26 2.93 -7.55 22.13
CA GLN A 26 4.06 -8.45 21.83
C GLN A 26 4.96 -7.93 20.69
N SER A 27 4.78 -6.68 20.27
CA SER A 27 5.48 -6.13 19.09
C SER A 27 7.00 -6.17 19.20
N GLN A 28 7.56 -6.07 20.40
CA GLN A 28 9.00 -6.21 20.62
C GLN A 28 9.45 -7.65 20.41
N ASP A 29 8.77 -8.63 21.03
CA ASP A 29 9.09 -10.05 20.89
C ASP A 29 9.02 -10.50 19.41
N ILE A 30 8.03 -9.97 18.68
CA ILE A 30 7.90 -10.22 17.23
C ILE A 30 9.10 -9.62 16.47
N ALA A 31 9.47 -8.38 16.76
CA ALA A 31 10.60 -7.74 16.09
C ALA A 31 11.92 -8.46 16.38
N ASP A 32 12.16 -8.87 17.63
CA ASP A 32 13.35 -9.61 18.05
C ASP A 32 13.43 -10.97 17.32
N ALA A 33 12.33 -11.72 17.28
CA ALA A 33 12.27 -13.00 16.56
C ALA A 33 12.52 -12.83 15.05
N VAL A 34 12.06 -11.73 14.46
CA VAL A 34 12.32 -11.44 13.04
C VAL A 34 13.76 -10.96 12.84
N ASN A 35 14.36 -10.26 13.79
CA ASN A 35 15.77 -9.83 13.76
C ASN A 35 16.74 -11.01 13.87
N GLU A 36 16.35 -12.10 14.52
CA GLU A 36 17.10 -13.37 14.54
C GLU A 36 17.12 -14.10 13.19
N LEU A 37 16.23 -13.75 12.25
CA LEU A 37 16.27 -14.29 10.90
C LEU A 37 17.43 -13.67 10.12
N GLU A 38 18.44 -14.49 9.81
CA GLU A 38 19.53 -14.15 8.87
C GLU A 38 19.03 -14.18 7.41
N ALA A 39 18.04 -13.32 7.10
CA ALA A 39 17.47 -13.18 5.76
C ALA A 39 17.73 -11.76 5.22
N ASP A 40 18.06 -11.68 3.93
CA ASP A 40 18.23 -10.40 3.24
C ASP A 40 16.90 -9.63 3.12
N TYR A 41 15.79 -10.37 3.00
CA TYR A 41 14.44 -9.84 2.88
C TYR A 41 13.48 -10.57 3.82
N VAL A 42 12.58 -9.80 4.44
CA VAL A 42 11.44 -10.33 5.18
C VAL A 42 10.17 -9.76 4.59
N LEU A 43 9.29 -10.63 4.11
CA LEU A 43 7.97 -10.26 3.63
C LEU A 43 6.96 -10.38 4.76
N TYR A 44 6.33 -9.26 5.11
CA TYR A 44 5.29 -9.21 6.12
C TYR A 44 3.92 -9.27 5.44
N ASP A 45 3.18 -10.34 5.70
CA ASP A 45 1.76 -10.41 5.35
C ASP A 45 0.93 -9.71 6.43
N VAL A 46 0.23 -8.66 6.05
CA VAL A 46 -0.50 -7.77 6.96
C VAL A 46 -1.97 -8.20 7.04
N PRO A 47 -2.74 -7.78 8.06
CA PRO A 47 -4.16 -8.08 8.12
C PRO A 47 -4.89 -7.62 6.84
N GLY A 48 -5.72 -8.50 6.26
CA GLY A 48 -6.42 -8.22 5.00
C GLY A 48 -7.46 -7.09 5.06
N GLN A 49 -7.75 -6.55 6.25
CA GLN A 49 -8.58 -5.36 6.41
C GLN A 49 -7.69 -4.12 6.57
N LEU A 50 -7.82 -3.18 5.63
CA LEU A 50 -7.07 -1.92 5.64
C LEU A 50 -7.22 -1.16 6.97
N GLU A 51 -8.41 -1.19 7.57
CA GLU A 51 -8.71 -0.50 8.82
C GLU A 51 -7.90 -1.05 10.01
N LEU A 52 -7.72 -2.37 10.07
CA LEU A 52 -6.90 -3.00 11.10
C LEU A 52 -5.44 -2.64 10.91
N PHE A 53 -4.98 -2.59 9.67
CA PHE A 53 -3.60 -2.24 9.37
C PHE A 53 -3.31 -0.77 9.69
N ALA A 54 -4.06 0.15 9.10
CA ALA A 54 -3.79 1.60 9.15
C ALA A 54 -4.27 2.25 10.45
N PHE A 55 -5.43 1.88 10.99
CA PHE A 55 -6.03 2.64 12.11
C PHE A 55 -5.74 2.04 13.49
N ARG A 56 -5.22 0.81 13.57
CA ARG A 56 -4.77 0.24 14.85
C ARG A 56 -3.30 0.54 15.11
N SER A 57 -2.90 0.38 16.36
CA SER A 57 -1.53 0.65 16.82
C SER A 57 -0.58 -0.51 16.50
N SER A 58 -1.09 -1.73 16.31
CA SER A 58 -0.30 -2.95 16.12
C SER A 58 0.73 -2.82 15.02
N SER A 59 0.29 -2.51 13.80
CA SER A 59 1.17 -2.40 12.62
C SER A 59 2.21 -1.31 12.81
N LYS A 60 1.82 -0.17 13.39
CA LYS A 60 2.72 0.94 13.65
C LYS A 60 3.81 0.55 14.65
N ARG A 61 3.45 -0.09 15.76
CA ARG A 61 4.40 -0.54 16.78
C ARG A 61 5.34 -1.61 16.26
N ILE A 62 4.83 -2.55 15.48
CA ILE A 62 5.66 -3.58 14.85
C ILE A 62 6.69 -2.91 13.94
N MET A 63 6.29 -1.98 13.06
CA MET A 63 7.23 -1.22 12.22
C MET A 63 8.24 -0.40 13.02
N GLU A 64 7.83 0.29 14.07
CA GLU A 64 8.72 1.08 14.94
C GLU A 64 9.78 0.20 15.62
N ASN A 65 9.43 -1.04 15.97
CA ASN A 65 10.33 -1.97 16.65
C ASN A 65 11.27 -2.74 15.69
N MET A 66 11.10 -2.66 14.37
CA MET A 66 11.92 -3.38 13.39
C MET A 66 13.41 -2.93 13.35
N GLY A 67 13.80 -1.93 14.15
CA GLY A 67 15.18 -1.67 14.58
C GLY A 67 16.26 -1.77 13.50
N GLY A 68 16.41 -0.72 12.68
CA GLY A 68 17.50 -0.60 11.69
C GLY A 68 17.21 -1.28 10.34
N ARG A 69 16.11 -2.01 10.21
CA ARG A 69 15.57 -2.41 8.90
C ARG A 69 14.76 -1.25 8.32
N MET A 70 14.88 -1.03 7.01
CA MET A 70 14.10 -0.02 6.29
C MET A 70 12.81 -0.67 5.74
N PRO A 71 11.66 -0.58 6.43
CA PRO A 71 10.42 -1.16 5.91
C PRO A 71 10.00 -0.45 4.62
N VAL A 72 9.47 -1.22 3.66
CA VAL A 72 8.84 -0.70 2.45
C VAL A 72 7.43 -1.28 2.38
N LEU A 73 6.44 -0.41 2.18
CA LEU A 73 5.05 -0.82 2.02
C LEU A 73 4.75 -1.11 0.55
N ALA A 74 4.11 -2.24 0.28
CA ALA A 74 3.55 -2.57 -1.02
C ALA A 74 2.02 -2.44 -0.95
N TYR A 75 1.48 -1.38 -1.55
CA TYR A 75 0.04 -1.15 -1.61
C TYR A 75 -0.54 -1.80 -2.85
N LEU A 76 -1.33 -2.86 -2.67
CA LEU A 76 -1.96 -3.59 -3.76
C LEU A 76 -3.24 -2.89 -4.22
N MET A 77 -3.23 -2.36 -5.43
CA MET A 77 -4.41 -1.84 -6.10
C MET A 77 -5.23 -2.99 -6.71
N ASP A 78 -6.54 -2.95 -6.50
CA ASP A 78 -7.49 -3.91 -7.09
C ASP A 78 -7.79 -3.51 -8.54
N PRO A 79 -7.53 -4.39 -9.54
CA PRO A 79 -7.73 -4.08 -10.95
C PRO A 79 -9.18 -3.73 -11.30
N MET A 80 -10.15 -4.32 -10.60
CA MET A 80 -11.57 -4.03 -10.83
C MET A 80 -11.97 -2.66 -10.31
N LEU A 81 -11.36 -2.22 -9.21
CA LEU A 81 -11.60 -0.89 -8.65
C LEU A 81 -10.96 0.17 -9.55
N VAL A 82 -9.70 -0.02 -9.93
CA VAL A 82 -8.95 1.01 -10.67
C VAL A 82 -9.27 1.07 -12.16
N ALA A 83 -10.13 0.20 -12.69
CA ALA A 83 -10.50 0.19 -14.11
C ALA A 83 -11.21 1.47 -14.62
N THR A 84 -11.57 2.40 -13.73
CA THR A 84 -12.23 3.67 -14.07
C THR A 84 -11.46 4.85 -13.46
N PRO A 85 -11.52 6.06 -14.04
CA PRO A 85 -10.82 7.23 -13.49
C PRO A 85 -11.16 7.51 -12.03
N ASN A 86 -12.46 7.50 -11.68
CA ASN A 86 -12.91 7.70 -10.30
C ASN A 86 -12.43 6.60 -9.35
N GLY A 87 -12.42 5.35 -9.82
CA GLY A 87 -11.94 4.22 -9.05
C GLY A 87 -10.43 4.26 -8.80
N TYR A 88 -9.66 4.70 -9.79
CA TYR A 88 -8.23 4.96 -9.66
C TYR A 88 -7.95 6.04 -8.60
N VAL A 89 -8.63 7.19 -8.67
CA VAL A 89 -8.50 8.26 -7.65
C VAL A 89 -8.86 7.74 -6.26
N THR A 90 -9.92 6.94 -6.15
CA THR A 90 -10.35 6.33 -4.88
C THR A 90 -9.25 5.43 -4.30
N SER A 91 -8.62 4.59 -5.14
CA SER A 91 -7.53 3.73 -4.69
C SER A 91 -6.29 4.54 -4.29
N MET A 92 -5.96 5.59 -5.03
CA MET A 92 -4.87 6.51 -4.69
C MET A 92 -5.10 7.18 -3.33
N LEU A 93 -6.31 7.65 -3.04
CA LEU A 93 -6.71 8.23 -1.75
C LEU A 93 -6.57 7.26 -0.56
N LEU A 94 -6.99 6.02 -0.76
CA LEU A 94 -6.85 4.97 0.26
C LEU A 94 -5.37 4.68 0.52
N GLY A 95 -4.56 4.55 -0.53
CA GLY A 95 -3.11 4.40 -0.41
C GLY A 95 -2.46 5.61 0.27
N ALA A 96 -2.87 6.83 -0.08
CA ALA A 96 -2.39 8.04 0.55
C ALA A 96 -2.66 8.05 2.05
N THR A 97 -3.84 7.59 2.47
CA THR A 97 -4.21 7.46 3.90
C THR A 97 -3.25 6.52 4.64
N VAL A 98 -2.85 5.41 4.01
CA VAL A 98 -1.83 4.49 4.56
C VAL A 98 -0.48 5.18 4.61
N LYS A 99 -0.04 5.81 3.52
CA LYS A 99 1.24 6.53 3.47
C LYS A 99 1.33 7.66 4.50
N PHE A 100 0.26 8.42 4.73
CA PHE A 100 0.23 9.44 5.79
C PHE A 100 0.34 8.85 7.19
N ARG A 101 -0.13 7.61 7.37
CA ARG A 101 -0.10 6.93 8.66
C ARG A 101 1.28 6.37 8.99
N PHE A 102 2.02 5.91 7.97
CA PHE A 102 3.31 5.27 8.10
C PHE A 102 4.38 6.08 7.38
N ASP A 103 5.36 6.58 8.13
CA ASP A 103 6.45 7.40 7.59
C ASP A 103 7.54 6.52 6.96
N VAL A 104 7.15 5.73 5.95
CA VAL A 104 8.01 4.75 5.27
C VAL A 104 7.75 4.79 3.76
N PRO A 105 8.74 4.43 2.92
CA PRO A 105 8.53 4.32 1.48
C PRO A 105 7.36 3.39 1.15
N MET A 106 6.57 3.76 0.15
CA MET A 106 5.42 2.98 -0.32
C MET A 106 5.40 2.89 -1.85
N LEU A 107 5.26 1.66 -2.34
CA LEU A 107 5.09 1.31 -3.74
C LEU A 107 3.63 0.98 -4.04
N TYR A 108 3.08 1.48 -5.14
CA TYR A 108 1.79 1.03 -5.63
C TYR A 108 1.98 -0.13 -6.59
N LEU A 109 1.27 -1.23 -6.36
CA LEU A 109 1.30 -2.41 -7.21
C LEU A 109 -0.09 -2.63 -7.81
N LEU A 110 -0.19 -2.62 -9.14
CA LEU A 110 -1.41 -3.02 -9.82
C LEU A 110 -1.49 -4.54 -9.81
N SER A 111 -2.15 -5.09 -8.80
CA SER A 111 -2.22 -6.53 -8.56
C SER A 111 -3.10 -7.24 -9.57
N LYS A 112 -2.81 -8.53 -9.83
CA LYS A 112 -3.58 -9.37 -10.76
C LYS A 112 -3.76 -8.70 -12.13
N CYS A 113 -2.71 -8.03 -12.61
CA CYS A 113 -2.75 -7.29 -13.88
C CYS A 113 -3.09 -8.18 -15.08
N ASP A 114 -2.85 -9.50 -14.96
CA ASP A 114 -3.20 -10.53 -15.94
C ASP A 114 -4.72 -10.67 -16.18
N LEU A 115 -5.55 -10.19 -15.26
CA LEU A 115 -7.00 -10.21 -15.39
C LEU A 115 -7.58 -8.98 -16.11
N MET A 116 -6.74 -7.98 -16.41
CA MET A 116 -7.18 -6.75 -17.04
C MET A 116 -7.11 -6.86 -18.56
N GLU A 117 -8.09 -6.24 -19.24
CA GLU A 117 -7.98 -6.02 -20.68
C GLU A 117 -6.84 -5.04 -20.97
N ASP A 118 -6.07 -5.29 -22.04
CA ASP A 118 -4.89 -4.48 -22.40
C ASP A 118 -5.20 -2.98 -22.49
N VAL A 119 -6.36 -2.62 -23.03
CA VAL A 119 -6.80 -1.22 -23.16
C VAL A 119 -7.04 -0.58 -21.80
N VAL A 120 -7.70 -1.29 -20.88
CA VAL A 120 -7.97 -0.80 -19.52
C VAL A 120 -6.67 -0.64 -18.76
N ARG A 121 -5.77 -1.63 -18.85
CA ARG A 121 -4.44 -1.56 -18.23
C ARG A 121 -3.64 -0.37 -18.77
N ALA A 122 -3.62 -0.16 -20.09
CA ALA A 122 -2.92 0.95 -20.70
C ALA A 122 -3.44 2.31 -20.20
N ASN A 123 -4.75 2.47 -20.04
CA ASN A 123 -5.34 3.67 -19.46
C ASN A 123 -4.89 3.89 -18.01
N VAL A 124 -4.92 2.85 -17.18
CA VAL A 124 -4.47 2.93 -15.78
C VAL A 124 -3.00 3.33 -15.68
N MET A 125 -2.13 2.76 -16.51
CA MET A 125 -0.72 3.15 -16.56
C MET A 125 -0.57 4.60 -17.02
N ALA A 126 -1.32 5.04 -18.03
CA ALA A 126 -1.29 6.42 -18.51
C ALA A 126 -1.74 7.44 -17.43
N TRP A 127 -2.70 7.07 -16.57
CA TRP A 127 -3.11 7.91 -15.44
C TRP A 127 -2.04 8.02 -14.35
N ASN A 128 -1.19 7.01 -14.17
CA ASN A 128 -0.06 7.07 -13.25
C ASN A 128 1.07 7.96 -13.79
N GLU A 129 1.33 7.87 -15.09
CA GLU A 129 2.40 8.63 -15.76
C GLU A 129 2.05 10.10 -15.96
N ASP A 130 0.78 10.41 -16.24
CA ASP A 130 0.31 11.75 -16.55
C ASP A 130 -0.99 12.08 -15.81
N VAL A 131 -0.87 12.93 -14.78
CA VAL A 131 -2.01 13.43 -14.02
C VAL A 131 -2.99 14.19 -14.92
N TRP A 132 -2.54 14.87 -15.97
CA TRP A 132 -3.42 15.57 -16.92
C TRP A 132 -4.27 14.59 -17.71
N ARG A 133 -3.73 13.41 -18.05
CA ARG A 133 -4.50 12.35 -18.70
C ARG A 133 -5.64 11.87 -17.79
N LEU A 134 -5.35 11.65 -16.51
CA LEU A 134 -6.35 11.30 -15.51
C LEU A 134 -7.41 12.40 -15.35
N GLN A 135 -7.00 13.67 -15.26
CA GLN A 135 -7.91 14.81 -15.15
C GLN A 135 -8.82 14.91 -16.39
N SER A 136 -8.27 14.74 -17.59
CA SER A 136 -9.05 14.74 -18.83
C SER A 136 -10.11 13.64 -18.84
N ASP A 137 -9.74 12.43 -18.43
CA ASP A 137 -10.67 11.29 -18.43
C ASP A 137 -11.70 11.40 -17.28
N LEU A 138 -11.36 12.06 -16.16
CA LEU A 138 -12.32 12.46 -15.12
C LEU A 138 -13.33 13.50 -15.62
N TRP A 139 -12.97 14.26 -16.66
CA TRP A 139 -13.78 15.32 -17.27
C TRP A 139 -14.46 14.88 -18.58
N GLU A 140 -14.57 13.58 -18.88
CA GLU A 140 -15.45 13.12 -19.97
C GLU A 140 -16.93 13.44 -19.64
N GLY A 141 -17.33 14.70 -19.87
CA GLY A 141 -18.62 15.29 -19.46
C GLY A 141 -18.49 16.77 -19.05
N GLU A 142 -19.49 17.31 -18.35
CA GLU A 142 -19.36 18.62 -17.69
C GLU A 142 -18.57 18.45 -16.38
N PRO A 143 -17.67 19.40 -16.03
CA PRO A 143 -16.97 19.39 -14.76
C PRO A 143 -17.96 19.31 -13.59
N THR A 144 -17.79 18.29 -12.76
CA THR A 144 -18.56 18.14 -11.53
C THR A 144 -17.74 18.67 -10.36
N ALA A 145 -18.40 19.03 -9.25
CA ALA A 145 -17.68 19.39 -8.02
C ALA A 145 -16.71 18.27 -7.56
N ALA A 146 -17.08 17.01 -7.82
CA ALA A 146 -16.25 15.85 -7.50
C ALA A 146 -15.00 15.76 -8.39
N SER A 147 -15.11 16.08 -9.68
CA SER A 147 -13.96 16.04 -10.59
C SER A 147 -12.99 17.19 -10.36
N THR A 148 -13.47 18.39 -10.02
CA THR A 148 -12.61 19.51 -9.59
C THR A 148 -11.89 19.20 -8.28
N PHE A 149 -12.62 18.69 -7.27
CA PHE A 149 -12.01 18.27 -6.01
C PHE A 149 -10.94 17.19 -6.21
N SER A 150 -11.21 16.22 -7.11
CA SER A 150 -10.24 15.16 -7.43
C SER A 150 -8.97 15.73 -8.07
N THR A 151 -9.10 16.71 -8.97
CA THR A 151 -7.96 17.41 -9.58
C THR A 151 -7.08 18.09 -8.52
N ASP A 152 -7.66 18.93 -7.67
CA ASP A 152 -6.92 19.66 -6.63
C ASP A 152 -6.21 18.70 -5.67
N LEU A 153 -6.87 17.59 -5.36
CA LEU A 153 -6.33 16.57 -4.48
C LEU A 153 -5.16 15.81 -5.12
N LEU A 154 -5.26 15.47 -6.40
CA LEU A 154 -4.20 14.79 -7.15
C LEU A 154 -2.94 15.67 -7.25
N GLU A 155 -3.11 16.98 -7.47
CA GLU A 155 -2.00 17.93 -7.48
C GLU A 155 -1.29 17.95 -6.12
N GLY A 156 -2.04 18.09 -5.03
CA GLY A 156 -1.46 18.03 -3.68
C GLY A 156 -0.78 16.69 -3.35
N MET A 157 -1.33 15.58 -3.84
CA MET A 157 -0.70 14.25 -3.70
C MET A 157 0.61 14.13 -4.47
N SER A 158 0.67 14.71 -5.68
CA SER A 158 1.89 14.74 -6.49
C SER A 158 2.99 15.54 -5.79
N GLU A 159 2.66 16.71 -5.21
CA GLU A 159 3.60 17.53 -4.46
C GLU A 159 4.13 16.83 -3.19
N PHE A 160 3.28 16.05 -2.50
CA PHE A 160 3.68 15.28 -1.33
C PHE A 160 4.55 14.05 -1.68
N GLY A 161 4.80 13.79 -2.97
CA GLY A 161 5.45 12.57 -3.43
C GLY A 161 4.63 11.32 -3.10
N ALA A 162 3.32 11.44 -2.86
CA ALA A 162 2.42 10.29 -2.78
C ALA A 162 2.18 9.64 -4.14
N ALA A 163 2.42 10.35 -5.23
CA ALA A 163 2.58 9.72 -6.54
C ALA A 163 3.90 8.93 -6.55
N SER A 164 3.82 7.61 -6.36
CA SER A 164 4.93 6.70 -6.63
C SER A 164 4.64 5.85 -7.86
N GLN A 165 5.70 5.25 -8.39
CA GLN A 165 5.64 4.38 -9.55
C GLN A 165 4.59 3.27 -9.32
N LEU A 166 3.66 3.12 -10.26
CA LEU A 166 2.76 1.98 -10.30
C LEU A 166 3.42 0.82 -11.04
N ILE A 167 3.57 -0.32 -10.37
CA ILE A 167 4.17 -1.52 -10.96
C ILE A 167 3.05 -2.55 -11.20
N PRO A 168 2.76 -2.92 -12.45
CA PRO A 168 1.81 -4.01 -12.73
C PRO A 168 2.43 -5.34 -12.35
N VAL A 169 1.73 -6.11 -11.51
CA VAL A 169 2.22 -7.41 -11.02
C VAL A 169 1.17 -8.50 -11.09
N SER A 170 1.61 -9.71 -11.42
CA SER A 170 0.80 -10.92 -11.34
C SER A 170 1.52 -11.99 -10.54
N SER A 171 0.92 -12.44 -9.45
CA SER A 171 1.41 -13.61 -8.70
C SER A 171 1.17 -14.93 -9.42
N ALA A 172 0.26 -14.97 -10.41
CA ALA A 172 -0.07 -16.17 -11.17
C ALA A 172 0.91 -16.41 -12.32
N SER A 173 1.27 -15.36 -13.08
CA SER A 173 2.22 -15.45 -14.19
C SER A 173 3.66 -15.12 -13.79
N GLY A 174 3.86 -14.43 -12.67
CA GLY A 174 5.16 -13.88 -12.25
C GLY A 174 5.52 -12.55 -12.90
N GLU A 175 4.63 -11.97 -13.71
CA GLU A 175 4.83 -10.68 -14.36
C GLU A 175 5.09 -9.56 -13.34
N GLY A 176 6.05 -8.68 -13.65
CA GLY A 176 6.38 -7.49 -12.86
C GLY A 176 7.12 -7.75 -11.53
N LEU A 177 7.37 -9.01 -11.16
CA LEU A 177 8.09 -9.33 -9.92
C LEU A 177 9.57 -8.92 -10.00
N GLU A 178 10.20 -8.99 -11.18
CA GLU A 178 11.57 -8.52 -11.39
C GLU A 178 11.67 -6.99 -11.30
N ASP A 179 10.69 -6.28 -11.86
CA ASP A 179 10.59 -4.83 -11.74
C ASP A 179 10.38 -4.41 -10.28
N LEU A 180 9.47 -5.09 -9.57
CA LEU A 180 9.25 -4.88 -8.13
C LEU A 180 10.54 -5.10 -7.34
N TYR A 181 11.24 -6.21 -7.57
CA TYR A 181 12.50 -6.49 -6.91
C TYR A 181 13.55 -5.40 -7.17
N SER A 182 13.69 -4.98 -8.43
CA SER A 182 14.64 -3.94 -8.83
C SER A 182 14.31 -2.59 -8.19
N THR A 183 13.04 -2.21 -8.14
CA THR A 183 12.60 -0.97 -7.48
C THR A 183 12.83 -1.01 -5.98
N VAL A 184 12.56 -2.15 -5.33
CA VAL A 184 12.85 -2.34 -3.90
C VAL A 184 14.36 -2.25 -3.63
N GLN A 185 15.21 -2.86 -4.46
CA GLN A 185 16.67 -2.73 -4.37
C GLN A 185 17.14 -1.29 -4.49
N LEU A 186 16.58 -0.53 -5.43
CA LEU A 186 16.90 0.89 -5.60
C LEU A 186 16.49 1.73 -4.39
N LEU A 187 15.34 1.43 -3.78
CA LEU A 187 14.90 2.10 -2.56
C LEU A 187 15.85 1.82 -1.39
N TYR A 188 16.30 0.58 -1.24
CA TYR A 188 17.28 0.21 -0.20
C TYR A 188 18.65 0.83 -0.46
N ALA A 189 19.18 0.73 -1.67
CA ALA A 189 20.47 1.29 -2.03
C ALA A 189 20.49 2.83 -1.98
N GLY A 190 19.36 3.48 -2.26
CA GLY A 190 19.20 4.93 -2.08
C GLY A 190 18.99 5.37 -0.62
N GLY A 191 18.57 4.45 0.26
CA GLY A 191 18.40 4.68 1.69
C GLY A 191 19.72 4.80 2.46
N ASP A 192 20.77 4.09 2.03
CA ASP A 192 22.11 4.12 2.64
C ASP A 192 22.77 5.52 2.63
N ASP A 193 22.38 6.40 1.70
CA ASP A 193 22.90 7.78 1.63
C ASP A 193 22.17 8.75 2.58
N LEU A 194 20.96 8.41 3.04
CA LEU A 194 20.20 9.23 3.99
C LEU A 194 20.65 9.02 5.45
N GLU A 195 21.21 7.86 5.79
CA GLU A 195 21.80 7.61 7.12
C GLU A 195 23.14 8.35 7.34
N ARG A 196 23.70 9.00 6.31
CA ARG A 196 24.96 9.76 6.37
C ARG A 196 24.80 11.27 6.59
N ARG A 197 23.62 11.77 6.99
CA ARG A 197 23.41 13.20 7.28
C ARG A 197 22.87 13.49 8.67
#